data_AF-A0A8V5G044-F1
#
_entry.id   AF-A0A8V5G044-F1
#
_cell.length_a   1.000
_cell.length_b   1.000
_cell.length_c   1.000
_cell.angle_alpha   90.00
_cell.angle_beta   90.00
_cell.angle_gamma   90.00
#
_symmetry.space_group_name_H-M   'P 1'
#
loop_
_entity.id
_entity.type
_entity.pdbx_description
1 polymer ?
#
loop_
_entity_poly.entity_id
_entity_poly.type
_entity_poly.pdbx_seq_one_letter_code
_entity_poly.pdbx_strand_id
1 'polypeptide(L)'
;LAGDVAATKIVELAKKNREITAEAETEKAKVKQLNNKVKELEREVRHFCCSFFCMLKHRNLAFGIEDLCLKPCKMNCGDTTAESPEVKAVQEKLTAANFKVMEYRNQLQSAKQELKITQKLLANEVGEDVNIQSLLANSGSWRGRAQQILVLQSKVS
;
A
#
# COMPACT_ATOMS: atom_id res chain seq x y z
N LEU A 1 -35.61 22.76 62.86
CA LEU A 1 -35.98 23.08 61.46
C LEU A 1 -34.76 23.37 60.56
N ALA A 2 -33.86 24.31 60.89
CA ALA A 2 -32.66 24.55 60.05
C ALA A 2 -31.68 23.35 59.96
N GLY A 3 -31.57 22.55 61.03
CA GLY A 3 -30.74 21.34 61.05
C GLY A 3 -31.20 20.24 60.09
N ASP A 4 -32.51 20.03 59.94
CA ASP A 4 -33.06 19.01 59.04
C ASP A 4 -32.86 19.38 57.57
N VAL A 5 -32.92 20.68 57.24
CA VAL A 5 -32.63 21.21 55.90
C VAL A 5 -31.15 21.05 55.56
N ALA A 6 -30.25 21.28 56.52
CA ALA A 6 -28.81 21.04 56.32
C ALA A 6 -28.51 19.54 56.14
N ALA A 7 -29.11 18.67 56.94
CA ALA A 7 -28.93 17.22 56.86
C ALA A 7 -29.39 16.64 55.51
N THR A 8 -30.57 17.05 55.03
CA THR A 8 -31.08 16.64 53.71
C THR A 8 -30.17 17.11 52.58
N LYS A 9 -29.65 18.34 52.66
CA LYS A 9 -28.71 18.85 51.63
C LYS A 9 -27.38 18.10 51.61
N ILE A 10 -26.86 17.72 52.78
CA ILE A 10 -25.64 16.90 52.88
C ILE A 10 -25.83 15.56 52.17
N VAL A 11 -26.96 14.88 52.39
CA VAL A 11 -27.26 13.59 51.75
C VAL A 11 -27.42 13.74 50.24
N GLU A 12 -28.11 14.78 49.78
CA GLU A 12 -28.28 15.07 48.36
C GLU A 12 -26.93 15.33 47.66
N LEU A 13 -26.06 16.15 48.28
CA LEU A 13 -24.72 16.43 47.77
C LEU A 13 -23.84 15.17 47.78
N ALA A 14 -23.95 14.32 48.81
CA ALA A 14 -23.22 13.06 48.87
C ALA A 14 -23.65 12.09 47.75
N LYS A 15 -24.94 12.03 47.41
CA LYS A 15 -25.44 11.24 46.27
C LYS A 15 -24.89 11.77 44.94
N LYS A 16 -24.98 13.08 44.71
CA LYS A 16 -24.40 13.72 43.52
C LYS A 16 -22.90 13.50 43.41
N ASN A 17 -22.15 13.57 44.51
CA ASN A 17 -20.71 13.30 44.50
C ASN A 17 -20.38 11.85 44.08
N ARG A 18 -21.19 10.87 44.52
CA ARG A 18 -21.03 9.47 44.09
C ARG A 18 -21.34 9.28 42.62
N GLU A 19 -22.42 9.87 42.13
CA GLU A 19 -22.80 9.83 40.72
C GLU A 19 -21.71 10.44 39.83
N ILE A 20 -21.24 11.65 40.16
CA ILE A 20 -20.15 12.32 39.43
C ILE A 20 -18.87 11.48 39.43
N THR A 21 -18.56 10.82 40.56
CA THR A 21 -17.38 9.94 40.65
C THR A 21 -17.52 8.74 39.71
N ALA A 22 -18.68 8.09 39.70
CA ALA A 22 -18.95 6.98 38.80
C ALA A 22 -18.88 7.40 37.32
N GLU A 23 -19.50 8.53 36.97
CA GLU A 23 -19.43 9.10 35.61
C GLU A 23 -17.98 9.40 35.20
N ALA A 24 -17.19 10.02 36.08
CA ALA A 24 -15.79 10.32 35.82
C ALA A 24 -14.95 9.05 35.58
N GLU A 25 -15.22 7.95 36.29
CA GLU A 25 -14.56 6.67 36.07
C GLU A 25 -14.95 6.04 34.72
N THR A 26 -16.23 6.08 34.36
CA THR A 26 -16.69 5.58 33.05
C THR A 26 -16.08 6.38 31.90
N GLU A 27 -15.96 7.70 32.04
CA GLU A 27 -15.38 8.55 31.01
C GLU A 27 -13.87 8.33 30.89
N LYS A 28 -13.15 8.16 32.01
CA LYS A 28 -11.74 7.75 32.01
C LYS A 28 -11.53 6.42 31.29
N ALA A 29 -12.42 5.45 31.47
CA ALA A 29 -12.37 4.17 30.77
C ALA A 29 -12.56 4.34 29.24
N LYS A 30 -13.53 5.16 28.81
CA LYS A 30 -13.72 5.49 27.38
C LYS A 30 -12.53 6.20 26.79
N VAL A 31 -11.96 7.20 27.48
CA VAL A 31 -10.75 7.92 27.05
C VAL A 31 -9.59 6.95 26.86
N LYS A 32 -9.39 6.01 27.78
CA LYS A 32 -8.35 4.98 27.65
C LYS A 32 -8.59 4.09 26.43
N GLN A 33 -9.83 3.67 26.18
CA GLN A 33 -10.18 2.87 25.01
C GLN A 33 -9.96 3.64 23.69
N LEU A 34 -10.40 4.90 23.63
CA LEU A 34 -10.19 5.76 22.46
C LEU A 34 -8.70 6.04 22.22
N ASN A 35 -7.92 6.28 23.27
CA ASN A 35 -6.48 6.46 23.16
C ASN A 35 -5.78 5.21 22.58
N ASN A 36 -6.22 4.01 23.00
CA ASN A 36 -5.71 2.77 22.44
C ASN A 36 -6.05 2.61 20.96
N LYS A 37 -7.29 2.95 20.56
CA LYS A 37 -7.70 2.95 19.15
C LYS A 37 -6.89 3.95 18.31
N VAL A 38 -6.64 5.16 18.84
CA VAL A 38 -5.79 6.15 18.17
C VAL A 38 -4.38 5.59 17.97
N LYS A 39 -3.77 4.99 18.99
CA LYS A 39 -2.44 4.37 18.88
C LYS A 39 -2.40 3.19 17.90
N GLU A 40 -3.49 2.46 17.76
CA GLU A 40 -3.62 1.37 16.80
C GLU A 40 -3.70 1.91 15.36
N LEU A 41 -4.59 2.87 15.12
CA LEU A 41 -4.72 3.53 13.83
C LEU A 41 -3.44 4.26 13.42
N GLU A 42 -2.75 4.91 14.36
CA GLU A 42 -1.44 5.53 14.11
C GLU A 42 -0.37 4.50 13.72
N ARG A 43 -0.38 3.31 14.35
CA ARG A 43 0.51 2.21 13.95
C ARG A 43 0.17 1.69 12.57
N GLU A 44 -1.11 1.56 12.26
CA GLU A 44 -1.59 1.08 10.97
C GLU A 44 -1.23 2.06 9.84
N VAL A 45 -1.50 3.36 10.03
CA VAL A 45 -1.07 4.42 9.11
C VAL A 45 0.44 4.43 8.92
N ARG A 46 1.21 4.28 10.00
CA ARG A 46 2.68 4.20 9.93
C ARG A 46 3.14 2.96 9.15
N HIS A 47 2.47 1.82 9.34
CA HIS A 47 2.75 0.58 8.60
C HIS A 47 2.43 0.74 7.12
N PHE A 48 1.27 1.29 6.76
CA PHE A 48 0.91 1.59 5.37
C PHE A 48 1.86 2.59 4.74
N CYS A 49 2.24 3.65 5.45
CA CYS A 49 3.18 4.66 4.95
C CYS A 49 4.58 4.07 4.73
N CYS A 50 5.06 3.23 5.66
CA CYS A 50 6.33 2.52 5.51
C CYS A 50 6.30 1.53 4.34
N SER A 51 5.23 0.73 4.23
CA SER A 51 5.01 -0.21 3.12
C SER A 51 5.00 0.51 1.76
N PHE A 52 4.26 1.62 1.67
CA PHE A 52 4.18 2.44 0.47
C PHE A 52 5.52 3.09 0.11
N PHE A 53 6.27 3.58 1.10
CA PHE A 53 7.57 4.18 0.87
C PHE A 53 8.64 3.15 0.46
N CYS A 54 8.64 1.96 1.08
CA CYS A 54 9.46 0.83 0.63
C CYS A 54 9.12 0.44 -0.81
N MET A 55 7.83 0.37 -1.15
CA MET A 55 7.35 0.10 -2.51
C MET A 55 7.83 1.12 -3.54
N LEU A 56 7.88 2.40 -3.18
CA LEU A 56 8.36 3.47 -4.06
C LEU A 56 9.89 3.43 -4.26
N LYS A 57 10.66 3.12 -3.21
CA LYS A 57 12.12 2.95 -3.32
C LYS A 57 12.52 1.85 -4.32
N HIS A 58 11.77 0.75 -4.38
CA HIS A 58 12.02 -0.34 -5.34
C HIS A 58 11.64 0.00 -6.79
N ARG A 59 10.88 1.07 -7.03
CA ARG A 59 10.46 1.49 -8.39
C ARG A 59 11.43 2.43 -9.11
N ASN A 60 12.59 2.77 -8.51
CA ASN A 60 13.58 3.66 -9.11
C ASN A 60 12.96 5.00 -9.58
N LEU A 61 11.97 5.50 -8.82
CA LEU A 61 11.47 6.86 -8.98
C LEU A 61 12.22 7.73 -7.95
N ALA A 62 13.51 7.94 -8.21
CA ALA A 62 14.30 8.94 -7.51
C ALA A 62 13.79 10.32 -7.92
N PHE A 63 12.75 10.81 -7.25
CA PHE A 63 12.38 12.22 -7.28
C PHE A 63 12.60 12.76 -5.87
N GLY A 64 13.50 13.74 -5.77
CA GLY A 64 14.07 14.28 -4.53
C GLY A 64 13.02 14.66 -3.50
N ILE A 65 12.80 13.76 -2.55
CA ILE A 65 12.23 14.07 -1.23
C ILE A 65 13.29 13.62 -0.25
N GLU A 66 14.37 14.40 -0.17
CA GLU A 66 15.20 14.41 1.02
C GLU A 66 14.31 14.96 2.16
N ASP A 67 14.34 14.26 3.29
CA ASP A 67 13.86 14.74 4.59
C ASP A 67 12.39 14.50 5.03
N LEU A 68 11.82 13.32 4.72
CA LEU A 68 10.71 12.77 5.56
C LEU A 68 11.01 11.40 6.18
N CYS A 69 12.25 10.91 6.09
CA CYS A 69 12.65 9.66 6.69
C CYS A 69 13.05 9.88 8.16
N LEU A 70 12.09 10.09 9.06
CA LEU A 70 12.33 9.90 10.48
C LEU A 70 12.46 8.40 10.79
N LYS A 71 13.73 7.97 10.69
CA LYS A 71 14.38 6.79 11.29
C LYS A 71 14.06 5.41 10.71
N PRO A 72 15.07 4.51 10.64
CA PRO A 72 14.88 3.14 10.18
C PRO A 72 13.95 2.40 11.13
N CYS A 73 12.87 1.79 10.61
CA CYS A 73 12.05 0.85 11.36
C CYS A 73 12.87 -0.41 11.69
N LYS A 74 13.59 -0.37 12.81
CA LYS A 74 13.85 -1.57 13.62
C LYS A 74 12.63 -1.74 14.53
N MET A 75 11.72 -2.63 14.17
CA MET A 75 10.77 -3.15 15.16
C MET A 75 10.56 -4.64 14.89
N ASN A 76 11.21 -5.44 15.74
CA ASN A 76 10.84 -6.82 15.97
C ASN A 76 9.36 -6.85 16.37
N CYS A 77 8.51 -7.55 15.62
CA CYS A 77 7.13 -7.82 16.00
C CYS A 77 7.05 -9.22 16.61
N GLY A 78 7.40 -9.33 17.90
CA GLY A 78 6.65 -10.16 18.85
C GLY A 78 5.71 -9.18 19.60
N ASP A 79 4.54 -9.55 20.11
CA ASP A 79 4.17 -10.80 20.74
C ASP A 79 2.62 -10.89 20.84
N THR A 80 2.17 -12.14 20.89
CA THR A 80 0.87 -12.69 21.27
C THR A 80 -0.23 -11.77 21.84
N THR A 81 -1.38 -11.77 21.15
CA THR A 81 -2.66 -11.94 21.82
C THR A 81 -3.32 -13.19 21.23
N ALA A 82 -3.94 -13.99 22.09
CA ALA A 82 -4.42 -15.33 21.78
C ALA A 82 -5.41 -15.35 20.61
N GLU A 83 -4.87 -15.57 19.42
CA GLU A 83 -5.66 -15.79 18.22
C GLU A 83 -6.23 -17.21 18.24
N SER A 84 -7.55 -17.31 18.09
CA SER A 84 -8.19 -18.54 17.61
C SER A 84 -7.37 -19.09 16.42
N PRO A 85 -7.14 -20.41 16.31
CA PRO A 85 -6.37 -21.01 15.21
C PRO A 85 -6.89 -20.58 13.83
N GLU A 86 -8.16 -20.21 13.75
CA GLU A 86 -8.81 -19.68 12.54
C GLU A 86 -8.27 -18.30 12.13
N VAL A 87 -8.02 -17.40 13.09
CA VAL A 87 -7.50 -16.05 12.81
C VAL A 87 -6.06 -16.13 12.30
N LYS A 88 -5.23 -17.00 12.90
CA LYS A 88 -3.87 -17.26 12.42
C LYS A 88 -3.87 -17.82 10.99
N ALA A 89 -4.72 -18.81 10.73
CA ALA A 89 -4.84 -19.41 9.40
C ALA A 89 -5.33 -18.39 8.34
N VAL A 90 -6.24 -17.49 8.71
CA VAL A 90 -6.71 -16.41 7.83
C VAL A 90 -5.61 -15.37 7.63
N GLN A 91 -4.85 -15.03 8.66
CA GLN A 91 -3.73 -14.09 8.60
C GLN A 91 -2.61 -14.61 7.70
N GLU A 92 -2.26 -15.90 7.80
CA GLU A 92 -1.29 -16.56 6.91
C GLU A 92 -1.76 -16.60 5.45
N LYS A 93 -3.04 -16.87 5.23
CA LYS A 93 -3.62 -16.80 3.87
C LYS A 93 -3.58 -15.38 3.31
N LEU A 94 -3.85 -14.38 4.15
CA LEU A 94 -3.79 -12.97 3.78
C LEU A 94 -2.36 -12.55 3.41
N THR A 95 -1.36 -12.94 4.20
CA THR A 95 0.04 -12.64 3.89
C THR A 95 0.51 -13.36 2.63
N ALA A 96 0.15 -14.64 2.44
CA ALA A 96 0.46 -15.39 1.22
C ALA A 96 -0.20 -14.78 -0.03
N ALA A 97 -1.46 -14.38 0.07
CA ALA A 97 -2.17 -13.71 -1.02
C ALA A 97 -1.54 -12.35 -1.35
N ASN A 98 -1.20 -11.54 -0.34
CA ASN A 98 -0.52 -10.26 -0.53
C ASN A 98 0.85 -10.43 -1.21
N PHE A 99 1.63 -11.42 -0.79
CA PHE A 99 2.90 -11.75 -1.45
C PHE A 99 2.71 -12.11 -2.92
N LYS A 100 1.69 -12.93 -3.22
CA LYS A 100 1.38 -13.33 -4.60
C LYS A 100 0.92 -12.16 -5.47
N VAL A 101 0.13 -11.24 -4.92
CA VAL A 101 -0.25 -9.99 -5.61
C VAL A 101 0.98 -9.14 -5.94
N MET A 102 1.92 -9.05 -5.00
CA MET A 102 3.17 -8.33 -5.19
C MET A 102 4.03 -8.94 -6.29
N GLU A 103 4.15 -10.27 -6.29
CA GLU A 103 4.87 -11.02 -7.33
C GLU A 103 4.24 -10.80 -8.72
N TYR A 104 2.93 -10.95 -8.86
CA TYR A 104 2.24 -10.70 -10.13
C TYR A 104 2.38 -9.25 -10.60
N ARG A 105 2.34 -8.29 -9.67
CA ARG A 105 2.57 -6.87 -10.01
C ARG A 105 3.96 -6.64 -10.58
N ASN A 106 4.98 -7.31 -10.04
CA ASN A 106 6.36 -7.23 -10.51
C ASN A 106 6.52 -7.91 -11.87
N GLN A 107 5.99 -9.12 -12.04
CA GLN A 107 6.00 -9.83 -13.33
C GLN A 107 5.31 -9.02 -14.43
N LEU A 108 4.14 -8.44 -14.14
CA LEU A 108 3.42 -7.58 -15.07
C LEU A 108 4.23 -6.34 -15.47
N GLN A 109 5.01 -5.79 -14.53
CA GLN A 109 5.88 -4.65 -14.82
C GLN A 109 7.06 -5.04 -15.72
N SER A 110 7.71 -6.18 -15.47
CA SER A 110 8.79 -6.71 -16.32
C SER A 110 8.27 -6.98 -17.74
N ALA A 111 7.16 -7.71 -17.86
CA ALA A 111 6.55 -8.03 -19.16
C ALA A 111 6.18 -6.76 -19.95
N LYS A 112 5.67 -5.72 -19.28
CA LYS A 112 5.39 -4.42 -19.93
C LYS A 112 6.65 -3.70 -20.40
N GLN A 113 7.76 -3.80 -19.66
CA GLN A 113 9.03 -3.20 -20.07
C GLN A 113 9.64 -3.95 -21.26
N GLU A 114 9.68 -5.28 -21.19
CA GLU A 114 10.11 -6.14 -22.29
C GLU A 114 9.29 -5.86 -23.55
N LEU A 115 7.94 -5.79 -23.45
CA LEU A 115 7.07 -5.46 -24.58
C LEU A 115 7.42 -4.12 -25.23
N LYS A 116 7.73 -3.08 -24.42
CA LYS A 116 8.17 -1.78 -24.94
C LYS A 116 9.51 -1.87 -25.66
N ILE A 117 10.45 -2.66 -25.14
CA ILE A 117 11.75 -2.86 -25.77
C ILE A 117 11.57 -3.62 -27.09
N THR A 118 10.80 -4.70 -27.10
CA THR A 118 10.48 -5.46 -28.32
C THR A 118 9.80 -4.58 -29.36
N GLN A 119 8.86 -3.72 -28.97
CA GLN A 119 8.23 -2.77 -29.90
C GLN A 119 9.23 -1.78 -30.50
N LYS A 120 10.19 -1.27 -29.71
CA LYS A 120 11.26 -0.39 -30.23
C LYS A 120 12.20 -1.13 -31.19
N LEU A 121 12.60 -2.35 -30.86
CA LEU A 121 13.43 -3.18 -31.74
C LEU A 121 12.70 -3.49 -33.05
N LEU A 122 11.39 -3.79 -32.96
CA LEU A 122 10.57 -4.00 -34.15
C LEU A 122 10.46 -2.73 -34.99
N ALA A 123 10.26 -1.56 -34.39
CA ALA A 123 10.28 -0.26 -35.09
C ALA A 123 11.59 -0.05 -35.85
N ASN A 124 12.73 -0.38 -35.22
CA ASN A 124 14.03 -0.30 -35.86
C ASN A 124 14.12 -1.23 -37.08
N GLU A 125 13.58 -2.44 -37.01
CA GLU A 125 13.54 -3.36 -38.15
C GLU A 125 12.53 -2.92 -39.23
N VAL A 126 11.41 -2.30 -38.83
CA VAL A 126 10.31 -2.02 -39.77
C VAL A 126 10.45 -0.73 -40.59
N GLY A 127 11.08 0.30 -40.03
CA GLY A 127 10.98 1.66 -40.59
C GLY A 127 10.61 2.65 -39.50
N GLU A 128 11.24 3.84 -39.45
CA GLU A 128 10.79 4.90 -38.51
C GLU A 128 9.38 5.42 -38.87
N ASP A 129 8.99 5.31 -40.14
CA ASP A 129 7.69 5.77 -40.66
C ASP A 129 6.61 4.67 -40.70
N VAL A 130 6.87 3.47 -40.17
CA VAL A 130 5.96 2.33 -40.27
C VAL A 130 5.22 2.08 -38.95
N ASN A 131 3.89 2.23 -38.98
CA ASN A 131 3.03 1.98 -37.83
C ASN A 131 2.91 0.46 -37.55
N ILE A 132 3.35 0.01 -36.39
CA ILE A 132 3.32 -1.42 -36.01
C ILE A 132 1.88 -1.95 -35.92
N GLN A 133 0.92 -1.15 -35.46
CA GLN A 133 -0.49 -1.56 -35.41
C GLN A 133 -1.09 -1.80 -36.80
N SER A 134 -0.68 -1.03 -37.82
CA SER A 134 -1.16 -1.27 -39.19
C SER A 134 -0.53 -2.52 -39.81
N LEU A 135 0.73 -2.86 -39.46
CA LEU A 135 1.35 -4.13 -39.85
C LEU A 135 0.65 -5.36 -39.25
N LEU A 136 0.18 -5.25 -38.00
CA LEU A 136 -0.61 -6.31 -37.36
C LEU A 136 -1.95 -6.52 -38.05
N ALA A 137 -2.55 -5.47 -38.59
CA ALA A 137 -3.80 -5.56 -39.34
C ALA A 137 -3.59 -6.14 -40.76
N ASN A 138 -2.49 -5.77 -41.43
CA ASN A 138 -2.22 -6.12 -42.84
C ASN A 138 -0.80 -6.72 -43.00
N SER A 139 -0.59 -7.95 -42.53
CA SER A 139 0.73 -8.60 -42.45
C SER A 139 1.32 -9.10 -43.77
N GLY A 140 0.52 -9.17 -44.85
CA GLY A 140 0.90 -9.90 -46.07
C GLY A 140 1.82 -9.18 -47.06
N SER A 141 1.93 -7.85 -47.01
CA SER A 141 2.63 -7.06 -48.04
C SER A 141 3.96 -6.46 -47.60
N TRP A 142 4.31 -6.58 -46.31
CA TRP A 142 5.44 -5.84 -45.76
C TRP A 142 6.73 -6.67 -45.80
N ARG A 143 7.84 -6.05 -46.19
CA ARG A 143 9.20 -6.64 -46.21
C ARG A 143 10.13 -5.81 -45.34
N GLY A 144 10.89 -6.48 -44.48
CA GLY A 144 11.84 -5.85 -43.56
C GLY A 144 13.01 -5.15 -44.21
N ARG A 145 13.63 -4.23 -43.45
CA ARG A 145 14.81 -3.50 -43.90
C ARG A 145 15.92 -4.45 -44.32
N ALA A 146 16.18 -5.51 -43.56
CA ALA A 146 17.18 -6.51 -43.93
C ALA A 146 16.91 -7.14 -45.32
N GLN A 147 15.65 -7.48 -45.62
CA GLN A 147 15.27 -8.00 -46.94
C GLN A 147 15.35 -6.94 -48.05
N GLN A 148 14.97 -5.69 -47.77
CA GLN A 148 15.11 -4.59 -48.72
C GLN A 148 16.58 -4.35 -49.08
N ILE A 149 17.48 -4.36 -48.08
CA ILE A 149 18.93 -4.23 -48.28
C ILE A 149 19.45 -5.36 -49.17
N LEU A 150 19.10 -6.62 -48.88
CA LEU A 150 19.51 -7.77 -49.69
C LEU A 150 19.05 -7.64 -51.16
N VAL A 151 17.79 -7.23 -51.38
CA VAL A 151 17.27 -7.02 -52.74
C VAL A 151 18.02 -5.88 -53.45
N LEU A 152 18.32 -4.78 -52.76
CA LEU A 152 19.08 -3.68 -53.34
C LEU A 152 20.52 -4.11 -53.67
N GLN A 153 21.18 -4.84 -52.79
CA GLN A 153 22.52 -5.39 -53.02
C GLN A 153 22.56 -6.29 -54.27
N SER A 154 21.54 -7.14 -54.46
CA SER A 154 21.42 -8.01 -55.64
C SER A 154 21.23 -7.27 -56.96
N LYS A 155 20.80 -6.00 -56.93
CA LYS A 155 20.57 -5.17 -58.12
C LYS A 155 21.75 -4.28 -58.47
N VAL A 156 22.69 -4.08 -57.55
CA VAL A 156 23.87 -3.21 -57.71
C VAL A 156 25.14 -4.05 -57.96
N SER A 157 25.09 -5.36 -57.70
CA SER A 157 26.10 -6.33 -58.15
C SER A 157 25.85 -6.76 -59.58
#